data_AF-A0A949B5A9-F1
#
_entry.id   AF-A0A949B5A9-F1
#
_cell.length_a   1.000
_cell.length_b   1.000
_cell.length_c   1.000
_cell.angle_alpha   90.00
_cell.angle_beta   90.00
_cell.angle_gamma   90.00
#
_symmetry.space_group_name_H-M   'P 1'
#
loop_
_entity.id
_entity.type
_entity.pdbx_description
1 polymer ?
#
loop_
_entity_poly.entity_id
_entity_poly.type
_entity_poly.pdbx_seq_one_letter_code
_entity_poly.pdbx_strand_id
1 'polypeptide(L)'
;MTDKMTYEELEQRVKELEENVVEFKGSAGQLEYLKSVEEDLLWEVEVSASISELASKLIVPNSIEDISALVLEHASYLTRSQRGYVGYLDPQTGYLVCAATTRDSQGRSHVRKKRTVFKTFDGLWGQVLESRKSLITNTPADETGSPETPLGPISINRFLSVPALIEEKL
;
A
#
# COMPACT_ATOMS: atom_id res chain seq x y z
N MET A 1 -31.59 -35.64 45.59
CA MET A 1 -30.29 -35.83 46.27
C MET A 1 -29.25 -35.13 45.42
N THR A 2 -28.94 -33.89 45.78
CA THR A 2 -27.90 -33.12 45.10
C THR A 2 -26.59 -33.52 45.76
N ASP A 3 -25.78 -34.29 45.04
CA ASP A 3 -24.45 -34.68 45.49
C ASP A 3 -23.62 -33.40 45.66
N LYS A 4 -23.40 -32.99 46.91
CA LYS A 4 -22.62 -31.79 47.21
C LYS A 4 -21.16 -32.19 47.13
N MET A 5 -20.55 -31.84 46.01
CA MET A 5 -19.11 -31.96 45.77
C MET A 5 -18.33 -31.42 46.97
N THR A 6 -17.39 -32.21 47.46
CA THR A 6 -16.58 -31.85 48.62
C THR A 6 -15.63 -30.70 48.29
N TYR A 7 -15.18 -29.99 49.33
CA TYR A 7 -14.30 -28.83 49.16
C TYR A 7 -12.96 -29.20 48.51
N GLU A 8 -12.41 -30.39 48.80
CA GLU A 8 -11.19 -30.90 48.15
C GLU A 8 -11.39 -31.18 46.65
N GLU A 9 -12.53 -31.78 46.27
CA GLU A 9 -12.86 -32.01 44.85
C GLU A 9 -13.03 -30.68 44.09
N LEU A 10 -13.55 -29.65 44.75
CA LEU A 10 -13.63 -28.29 44.22
C LEU A 10 -12.25 -27.70 43.97
N GLU A 11 -11.32 -27.78 44.93
CA GLU A 11 -9.96 -27.27 44.78
C GLU A 11 -9.20 -27.99 43.66
N GLN A 12 -9.36 -29.32 43.57
CA GLN A 12 -8.72 -30.12 42.53
C GLN A 12 -9.24 -29.76 41.13
N ARG A 13 -10.55 -29.53 41.00
CA ARG A 13 -11.19 -29.09 39.74
C ARG A 13 -10.74 -27.70 39.32
N VAL A 14 -10.59 -26.77 40.26
CA VAL A 14 -10.12 -25.41 39.98
C VAL A 14 -8.69 -25.45 39.45
N LYS A 15 -7.81 -26.22 40.09
CA LYS A 15 -6.42 -26.38 39.64
C LYS A 15 -6.33 -26.96 38.22
N GLU A 16 -7.11 -27.99 37.93
CA GLU A 16 -7.18 -28.60 36.58
C GLU A 16 -7.71 -27.60 35.54
N LEU A 17 -8.69 -26.77 35.89
CA LEU A 17 -9.21 -25.72 35.01
C LEU A 17 -8.17 -24.62 34.75
N GLU A 18 -7.40 -24.23 35.77
CA GLU A 18 -6.32 -23.23 35.61
C GLU A 18 -5.23 -23.75 34.66
N GLU A 19 -4.82 -25.01 34.80
CA GLU A 19 -3.85 -25.66 33.90
C GLU A 19 -4.37 -25.70 32.46
N ASN A 20 -5.63 -26.11 32.24
CA ASN A 20 -6.25 -26.13 30.92
C ASN A 20 -6.36 -24.73 30.28
N VAL A 21 -6.65 -23.68 31.07
CA VAL A 21 -6.73 -22.30 30.57
C VAL A 21 -5.35 -21.80 30.13
N VAL A 22 -4.28 -22.16 30.84
CA VAL A 22 -2.91 -21.82 30.46
C VAL A 22 -2.53 -22.49 29.14
N GLU A 23 -2.82 -23.78 29.00
CA GLU A 23 -2.54 -24.55 27.78
C GLU A 23 -3.32 -24.00 26.56
N PHE A 24 -4.60 -23.68 26.75
CA PHE A 24 -5.44 -23.12 25.69
C PHE A 24 -4.95 -21.74 25.23
N LYS A 25 -4.54 -20.87 26.17
CA LYS A 25 -3.94 -19.56 25.84
C LYS A 25 -2.64 -19.69 25.07
N GLY A 26 -1.79 -20.66 25.43
CA GLY A 26 -0.56 -20.97 24.70
C GLY A 26 -0.86 -21.39 23.26
N SER A 27 -1.83 -22.28 23.07
CA SER A 27 -2.26 -22.75 21.75
C SER A 27 -2.87 -21.63 20.90
N ALA A 28 -3.70 -20.77 21.49
CA ALA A 28 -4.29 -19.61 20.81
C ALA A 28 -3.23 -18.61 20.33
N GLY A 29 -2.24 -18.30 21.17
CA GLY A 29 -1.12 -17.44 20.78
C GLY A 29 -0.29 -18.03 19.64
N GLN A 30 -0.07 -19.35 19.63
CA GLN A 30 0.64 -20.02 18.55
C GLN A 30 -0.15 -20.01 17.23
N LEU A 31 -1.48 -20.17 17.28
CA LEU A 31 -2.34 -20.05 16.10
C LEU A 31 -2.33 -18.63 15.53
N GLU A 32 -2.34 -17.61 16.38
CA GLU A 32 -2.28 -16.21 15.95
C GLU A 32 -0.94 -15.88 15.30
N TYR A 33 0.17 -16.38 15.87
CA TYR A 33 1.49 -16.29 15.26
C TYR A 33 1.60 -17.03 13.92
N LEU A 34 1.06 -18.25 13.81
CA LEU A 34 1.08 -19.00 12.56
C LEU A 34 0.28 -18.28 11.47
N LYS A 35 -0.86 -17.69 11.81
CA LYS A 35 -1.65 -16.88 10.88
C LYS A 35 -0.87 -15.66 10.39
N SER A 36 -0.17 -14.93 11.28
CA SER A 36 0.61 -13.78 10.83
C SER A 36 1.74 -14.19 9.89
N VAL A 37 2.42 -15.32 10.17
CA VAL A 37 3.47 -15.86 9.28
C VAL A 37 2.89 -16.29 7.93
N GLU A 38 1.72 -16.92 7.92
CA GLU A 38 1.01 -17.30 6.69
C GLU A 38 0.61 -16.05 5.88
N GLU A 39 0.06 -15.02 6.51
CA GLU A 39 -0.28 -13.75 5.88
C GLU A 39 0.93 -13.05 5.28
N ASP A 40 2.05 -13.00 6.01
CA ASP A 40 3.32 -12.43 5.53
C ASP A 40 3.86 -13.21 4.32
N LEU A 41 3.80 -14.54 4.34
CA LEU A 41 4.24 -15.39 3.23
C LEU A 41 3.35 -15.20 2.00
N LEU A 42 2.03 -15.17 2.18
CA LEU A 42 1.08 -14.92 1.09
C LEU A 42 1.32 -13.54 0.47
N TRP A 43 1.58 -12.54 1.30
CA TRP A 43 1.92 -11.20 0.84
C TRP A 43 3.22 -11.17 0.02
N GLU A 44 4.27 -11.85 0.46
CA GLU A 44 5.52 -11.94 -0.28
C GLU A 44 5.34 -12.61 -1.65
N VAL A 45 4.53 -13.68 -1.71
CA VAL A 45 4.17 -14.36 -2.96
C VAL A 45 3.42 -13.40 -3.90
N GLU A 46 2.48 -12.62 -3.38
CA GLU A 46 1.70 -11.65 -4.16
C GLU A 46 2.57 -10.52 -4.73
N VAL A 47 3.49 -10.00 -3.93
CA VAL A 47 4.48 -8.98 -4.36
C VAL A 47 5.39 -9.56 -5.44
N SER A 48 5.93 -10.76 -5.22
CA SER A 48 6.83 -11.42 -6.16
C SER A 48 6.15 -11.71 -7.50
N ALA A 49 4.90 -12.19 -7.48
CA ALA A 49 4.09 -12.41 -8.67
C ALA A 49 3.85 -11.12 -9.44
N SER A 50 3.49 -10.03 -8.74
CA SER A 50 3.27 -8.71 -9.35
C SER A 50 4.53 -8.17 -10.04
N ILE A 51 5.69 -8.31 -9.39
CA ILE A 51 6.98 -7.89 -9.97
C ILE A 51 7.33 -8.72 -11.19
N SER A 52 7.13 -10.05 -11.13
CA SER A 52 7.41 -10.94 -12.26
C SER A 52 6.54 -10.62 -13.47
N GLU A 53 5.24 -10.40 -13.26
CA GLU A 53 4.31 -10.02 -14.32
C GLU A 53 4.70 -8.68 -14.95
N LEU A 54 5.01 -7.66 -14.12
CA LEU A 54 5.52 -6.38 -14.60
C LEU A 54 6.79 -6.56 -15.43
N ALA A 55 7.79 -7.28 -14.91
CA ALA A 55 9.05 -7.51 -15.60
C ALA A 55 8.85 -8.18 -16.97
N SER A 56 7.96 -9.17 -17.06
CA SER A 56 7.64 -9.84 -18.32
C SER A 56 7.06 -8.88 -19.37
N LYS A 57 6.21 -7.94 -18.95
CA LYS A 57 5.62 -6.93 -19.83
C LYS A 57 6.65 -5.89 -20.25
N LEU A 58 7.60 -5.52 -19.37
CA LEU A 58 8.65 -4.53 -19.66
C LEU A 58 9.69 -4.99 -20.71
N ILE A 59 9.83 -6.30 -20.94
CA ILE A 59 10.76 -6.86 -21.95
C ILE A 59 10.27 -6.59 -23.39
N VAL A 60 8.97 -6.38 -23.58
CA VAL A 60 8.38 -6.07 -24.89
C VAL A 60 8.47 -4.55 -25.14
N PRO A 61 8.66 -4.10 -26.40
CA PRO A 61 8.61 -2.68 -26.72
C PRO A 61 7.23 -2.09 -26.36
N ASN A 62 7.20 -1.26 -25.33
CA ASN A 62 6.00 -0.57 -24.84
C ASN A 62 6.25 0.94 -24.80
N SER A 63 5.19 1.74 -24.96
CA SER A 63 5.30 3.17 -24.71
C SER A 63 5.48 3.47 -23.22
N ILE A 64 6.03 4.64 -22.88
CA ILE A 64 6.18 5.06 -21.48
C ILE A 64 4.81 5.16 -20.78
N GLU A 65 3.75 5.47 -21.52
CA GLU A 65 2.36 5.46 -21.03
C GLU A 65 1.87 4.07 -20.69
N ASP A 66 2.16 3.07 -21.53
CA ASP A 66 1.80 1.67 -21.28
C ASP A 66 2.51 1.17 -20.02
N ILE A 67 3.81 1.45 -19.92
CA ILE A 67 4.63 1.10 -18.76
C ILE A 67 4.09 1.78 -17.50
N SER A 68 3.83 3.09 -17.57
CA SER A 68 3.32 3.86 -16.44
C SER A 68 1.95 3.38 -15.98
N ALA A 69 1.08 2.98 -16.92
CA ALA A 69 -0.23 2.44 -16.59
C ALA A 69 -0.14 1.09 -15.89
N LEU A 70 0.72 0.19 -16.38
CA LEU A 70 0.97 -1.11 -15.75
C LEU A 70 1.55 -0.94 -14.33
N VAL A 71 2.59 -0.10 -14.18
CA VAL A 71 3.18 0.19 -12.87
C VAL A 71 2.12 0.71 -11.91
N LEU A 72 1.27 1.66 -12.35
CA LEU A 72 0.22 2.21 -11.51
C LEU A 72 -0.84 1.18 -11.12
N GLU A 73 -1.20 0.27 -12.02
CA GLU A 73 -2.16 -0.82 -11.74
C GLU A 73 -1.65 -1.73 -10.63
N HIS A 74 -0.44 -2.28 -10.78
CA HIS A 74 0.18 -3.14 -9.78
C HIS A 74 0.47 -2.41 -8.46
N ALA A 75 0.97 -1.17 -8.51
CA ALA A 75 1.22 -0.39 -7.30
C ALA A 75 -0.07 -0.08 -6.54
N SER A 76 -1.17 0.26 -7.24
CA SER A 76 -2.47 0.51 -6.62
C SER A 76 -3.05 -0.75 -6.00
N TYR A 77 -2.91 -1.89 -6.68
CA TYR A 77 -3.34 -3.20 -6.18
C TYR A 77 -2.61 -3.59 -4.88
N LEU A 78 -1.27 -3.57 -4.90
CA LEU A 78 -0.45 -3.93 -3.74
C LEU A 78 -0.70 -2.98 -2.55
N THR A 79 -0.73 -1.68 -2.80
CA THR A 79 -0.93 -0.70 -1.72
C THR A 79 -2.39 -0.54 -1.30
N ARG A 80 -3.33 -1.22 -1.98
CA ARG A 80 -4.78 -1.06 -1.83
C ARG A 80 -5.21 0.42 -1.95
N SER A 81 -4.49 1.17 -2.77
CA SER A 81 -4.74 2.59 -2.98
C SER A 81 -5.87 2.79 -3.98
N GLN A 82 -6.89 3.57 -3.58
CA GLN A 82 -7.98 3.92 -4.48
C GLN A 82 -7.53 4.84 -5.61
N ARG A 83 -6.51 5.67 -5.33
CA ARG A 83 -6.00 6.68 -6.25
C ARG A 83 -4.48 6.67 -6.29
N GLY A 84 -3.92 6.98 -7.46
CA GLY A 84 -2.49 7.14 -7.68
C GLY A 84 -2.17 7.78 -9.04
N TYR A 85 -0.89 8.09 -9.22
CA TYR A 85 -0.33 8.67 -10.43
C TYR A 85 1.06 8.10 -10.69
N VAL A 86 1.47 8.08 -11.95
CA VAL A 86 2.84 7.80 -12.39
C VAL A 86 3.20 8.81 -13.47
N GLY A 87 4.39 9.40 -13.35
CA GLY A 87 4.90 10.39 -14.29
C GLY A 87 6.41 10.41 -14.34
N TYR A 88 6.94 11.15 -15.31
CA TYR A 88 8.37 11.34 -15.54
C TYR A 88 8.66 12.82 -15.77
N LEU A 89 9.91 13.24 -15.53
CA LEU A 89 10.34 14.60 -15.86
C LEU A 89 10.69 14.68 -17.35
N ASP A 90 10.10 15.62 -18.07
CA ASP A 90 10.48 15.91 -19.44
C ASP A 90 11.91 16.49 -19.47
N PRO A 91 12.86 15.89 -20.20
CA PRO A 91 14.25 16.31 -20.17
C PRO A 91 14.50 17.66 -20.85
N GLN A 92 13.59 18.14 -21.70
CA GLN A 92 13.71 19.44 -22.36
C GLN A 92 13.15 20.56 -21.52
N THR A 93 11.97 20.34 -20.91
CA THR A 93 11.27 21.41 -20.16
C THR A 93 11.47 21.33 -18.65
N GLY A 94 11.91 20.18 -18.14
CA GLY A 94 11.96 19.90 -16.70
C GLY A 94 10.59 19.79 -16.05
N TYR A 95 9.51 19.60 -16.82
CA TYR A 95 8.14 19.53 -16.29
C TYR A 95 7.76 18.09 -15.97
N LEU A 96 6.92 17.89 -14.95
CA LEU A 96 6.37 16.57 -14.67
C LEU A 96 5.27 16.25 -15.69
N VAL A 97 5.49 15.20 -16.47
CA VAL A 97 4.50 14.61 -17.34
C VAL A 97 3.90 13.41 -16.61
N CYS A 98 2.71 13.57 -16.04
CA CYS A 98 1.93 12.44 -15.55
C CYS A 98 1.41 11.64 -16.74
N ALA A 99 1.95 10.43 -16.92
CA ALA A 99 1.61 9.53 -18.03
C ALA A 99 0.40 8.65 -17.70
N ALA A 100 0.23 8.28 -16.43
CA ALA A 100 -0.89 7.50 -15.95
C ALA A 100 -1.47 8.08 -14.65
N THR A 101 -2.81 8.11 -14.55
CA THR A 101 -3.51 8.44 -13.32
C THR A 101 -4.73 7.54 -13.16
N THR A 102 -5.11 7.26 -11.92
CA THR A 102 -6.39 6.61 -11.62
C THR A 102 -7.53 7.62 -11.68
N ARG A 103 -8.67 7.24 -12.24
CA ARG A 103 -9.93 7.97 -12.05
C ARG A 103 -10.89 7.13 -11.23
N ASP A 104 -11.56 7.77 -10.29
CA ASP A 104 -12.70 7.18 -9.63
C ASP A 104 -13.93 7.35 -10.53
N SER A 105 -14.50 6.24 -10.96
CA SER A 105 -15.82 6.19 -11.59
C SER A 105 -16.62 5.07 -10.95
N GLN A 106 -17.66 5.44 -10.19
CA GLN A 106 -18.62 4.50 -9.61
C GLN A 106 -17.96 3.39 -8.77
N GLY A 107 -17.00 3.73 -7.90
CA GLY A 107 -16.44 2.79 -6.93
C GLY A 107 -15.44 1.78 -7.51
N ARG A 108 -15.03 1.93 -8.76
CA ARG A 108 -13.92 1.19 -9.36
C ARG A 108 -12.83 2.17 -9.80
N SER A 109 -11.62 1.97 -9.29
CA SER A 109 -10.44 2.69 -9.77
C SER A 109 -10.05 2.13 -11.12
N HIS A 110 -10.01 2.97 -12.15
CA HIS A 110 -9.51 2.59 -13.47
C HIS A 110 -8.30 3.45 -13.84
N VAL A 111 -7.22 2.80 -14.25
CA VAL A 111 -6.01 3.48 -14.73
C VAL A 111 -6.29 4.07 -16.11
N ARG A 112 -5.99 5.36 -16.26
CA ARG A 112 -6.11 6.06 -17.53
C ARG A 112 -4.75 6.57 -17.97
N LYS A 113 -4.45 6.31 -19.25
CA LYS A 113 -3.37 6.98 -19.97
C LYS A 113 -3.85 8.40 -20.29
N LYS A 114 -3.38 9.38 -19.51
CA LYS A 114 -3.69 10.79 -19.73
C LYS A 114 -2.45 11.60 -19.44
N ARG A 115 -1.86 12.17 -20.47
CA ARG A 115 -0.80 13.16 -20.34
C ARG A 115 -1.34 14.42 -19.68
N THR A 116 -0.97 14.63 -18.43
CA THR A 116 -1.19 15.89 -17.70
C THR A 116 0.17 16.45 -17.33
N VAL A 117 0.42 17.71 -17.67
CA VAL A 117 1.73 18.35 -17.49
C VAL A 117 1.66 19.34 -16.35
N PHE A 118 2.56 19.21 -15.37
CA PHE A 118 2.70 20.10 -14.24
C PHE A 118 4.00 20.88 -14.35
N LYS A 119 3.90 22.21 -14.26
CA LYS A 119 5.02 23.14 -14.46
C LYS A 119 5.70 23.53 -13.15
N THR A 120 4.95 23.54 -12.06
CA THR A 120 5.45 23.80 -10.71
C THR A 120 5.37 22.52 -9.87
N PHE A 121 6.27 22.40 -8.91
CA PHE A 121 6.39 21.23 -8.04
C PHE A 121 5.97 21.62 -6.63
N ASP A 122 4.66 21.67 -6.41
CA ASP A 122 4.10 22.13 -5.14
C ASP A 122 3.49 21.00 -4.31
N GLY A 123 3.40 21.20 -3.00
CA GLY A 123 2.81 20.23 -2.08
C GLY A 123 3.66 18.98 -1.85
N LEU A 124 3.01 17.90 -1.38
CA LEU A 124 3.71 16.69 -0.90
C LEU A 124 4.47 15.94 -2.01
N TRP A 125 3.99 15.98 -3.25
CA TRP A 125 4.67 15.32 -4.36
C TRP A 125 5.88 16.14 -4.86
N GLY A 126 5.82 17.48 -4.77
CA GLY A 126 6.98 18.34 -5.05
C GLY A 126 8.14 18.07 -4.09
N GLN A 127 7.86 17.90 -2.79
CA GLN A 127 8.86 17.54 -1.78
C GLN A 127 9.60 16.24 -2.10
N VAL A 128 8.92 15.26 -2.72
CA VAL A 128 9.52 13.98 -3.13
C VAL A 128 10.51 14.18 -4.27
N LEU A 129 10.17 15.04 -5.24
CA LEU A 129 11.06 15.36 -6.36
C LEU A 129 12.28 16.17 -5.89
N GLU A 130 12.09 17.14 -4.99
CA GLU A 130 13.17 17.96 -4.44
C GLU A 130 14.13 17.13 -3.57
N SER A 131 13.58 16.33 -2.65
CA SER A 131 14.39 15.56 -1.71
C SER A 131 14.94 14.26 -2.30
N ARG A 132 14.39 13.78 -3.42
CA ARG A 132 14.63 12.45 -4.01
C ARG A 132 14.46 11.32 -3.01
N LYS A 133 13.57 11.50 -2.03
CA LYS A 133 13.25 10.52 -1.00
C LYS A 133 11.77 10.18 -1.03
N SER A 134 11.44 8.92 -0.74
CA SER A 134 10.06 8.49 -0.57
C SER A 134 9.40 9.23 0.58
N LEU A 135 8.15 9.64 0.40
CA LEU A 135 7.32 10.26 1.43
C LEU A 135 6.11 9.38 1.71
N ILE A 136 5.92 9.03 2.98
CA ILE A 136 4.74 8.33 3.50
C ILE A 136 4.15 9.15 4.67
N THR A 137 2.86 9.47 4.59
CA THR A 137 2.15 10.17 5.67
C THR A 137 0.69 9.75 5.76
N ASN A 138 0.21 9.54 6.99
CA ASN A 138 -1.21 9.28 7.29
C ASN A 138 -1.95 10.55 7.75
N THR A 139 -1.26 11.69 7.78
CA THR A 139 -1.80 13.00 8.14
C THR A 139 -1.22 14.04 7.18
N PRO A 140 -1.51 13.93 5.87
CA PRO A 140 -1.21 15.02 4.95
C PRO A 140 -1.94 16.26 5.46
N ALA A 141 -1.21 17.37 5.68
CA ALA A 141 -1.82 18.58 6.21
C ALA A 141 -2.97 19.04 5.28
N ASP A 142 -4.06 19.54 5.87
CA ASP A 142 -5.23 20.11 5.18
C ASP A 142 -4.88 21.23 4.17
N GLU A 143 -3.64 21.72 4.19
CA GLU A 143 -3.14 22.75 3.27
C GLU A 143 -2.82 22.23 1.86
N THR A 144 -3.01 20.94 1.58
CA THR A 144 -2.70 20.36 0.25
C THR A 144 -3.83 20.52 -0.79
N GLY A 145 -4.65 21.55 -0.63
CA GLY A 145 -5.61 22.01 -1.62
C GLY A 145 -4.97 22.90 -2.71
N SER A 146 -3.74 22.63 -3.15
CA SER A 146 -3.24 23.32 -4.35
C SER A 146 -4.07 22.85 -5.55
N PRO A 147 -4.62 23.77 -6.36
CA PRO A 147 -5.43 23.43 -7.54
C PRO A 147 -4.70 22.58 -8.58
N GLU A 148 -3.36 22.47 -8.46
CA GLU A 148 -2.46 21.77 -9.38
C GLU A 148 -2.00 20.39 -8.89
N THR A 149 -2.79 19.70 -8.06
CA THR A 149 -2.47 18.32 -7.68
C THR A 149 -2.70 17.35 -8.87
N PRO A 150 -1.81 16.36 -9.14
CA PRO A 150 -1.96 15.36 -10.20
C PRO A 150 -3.31 14.60 -10.20
N LEU A 151 -3.94 14.52 -9.04
CA LEU A 151 -5.23 13.87 -8.84
C LEU A 151 -6.43 14.84 -8.94
N GLY A 152 -6.21 16.16 -8.91
CA GLY A 152 -7.24 17.20 -8.80
C GLY A 152 -7.56 17.61 -7.35
N PRO A 153 -8.55 18.51 -7.13
CA PRO A 153 -8.94 18.98 -5.79
C PRO A 153 -9.68 17.86 -5.04
N ILE A 154 -8.96 17.11 -4.22
CA ILE A 154 -9.46 15.94 -3.49
C ILE A 154 -8.87 15.93 -2.08
N SER A 155 -9.69 15.56 -1.09
CA SER A 155 -9.19 15.26 0.26
C SER A 155 -8.39 13.96 0.25
N ILE A 156 -7.08 14.07 0.50
CA ILE A 156 -6.16 12.93 0.62
C ILE A 156 -6.00 12.67 2.12
N ASN A 157 -6.34 11.47 2.59
CA ASN A 157 -6.19 11.10 4.02
C ASN A 157 -4.85 10.39 4.30
N ARG A 158 -4.29 9.75 3.28
CA ARG A 158 -3.00 9.04 3.34
C ARG A 158 -2.28 9.26 2.03
N PHE A 159 -0.99 9.53 2.10
CA PHE A 159 -0.16 9.83 0.95
C PHE A 159 1.09 8.97 0.97
N LEU A 160 1.37 8.33 -0.17
CA LEU A 160 2.61 7.63 -0.46
C LEU A 160 3.08 8.10 -1.84
N SER A 161 4.33 8.54 -1.92
CA SER A 161 4.98 8.86 -3.18
C SER A 161 6.45 8.47 -3.12
N VAL A 162 6.93 7.84 -4.19
CA VAL A 162 8.27 7.28 -4.28
C VAL A 162 8.92 7.78 -5.56
N PRO A 163 10.13 8.36 -5.51
CA PRO A 163 10.85 8.75 -6.70
C PRO A 163 11.42 7.50 -7.40
N ALA A 164 11.25 7.41 -8.72
CA ALA A 164 11.96 6.44 -9.54
C ALA A 164 13.25 7.11 -10.05
N LEU A 165 14.39 6.44 -9.90
CA LEU A 165 15.69 6.99 -10.27
C LEU A 165 16.41 6.06 -11.25
N ILE A 166 16.92 6.63 -12.34
CA ILE A 166 17.82 5.96 -13.29
C ILE A 166 19.15 6.72 -13.22
N GLU A 167 20.23 6.03 -12.80
CA GLU A 167 21.56 6.66 -12.67
C GLU A 167 21.52 7.98 -11.85
N GLU A 168 20.79 7.98 -10.74
CA GLU A 168 20.56 9.14 -9.84
C GLU A 168 19.74 10.30 -10.43
N LYS A 169 19.14 10.12 -11.61
CA LYS A 169 18.24 11.08 -12.25
C LYS A 169 16.79 10.62 -12.13
N LEU A 170 15.91 11.58 -11.87
CA LEU A 170 14.44 11.43 -11.89
C LEU A 170 13.90 11.38 -13.32
#